data_AF-A0A7C7SK49-F1
#
_entry.id   AF-A0A7C7SK49-F1
#
_cell.length_a   1.000
_cell.length_b   1.000
_cell.length_c   1.000
_cell.angle_alpha   90.00
_cell.angle_beta   90.00
_cell.angle_gamma   90.00
#
_symmetry.space_group_name_H-M   'P 1'
#
loop_
_entity.id
_entity.type
_entity.pdbx_description
1 polymer ?
#
loop_
_entity_poly.entity_id
_entity_poly.type
_entity_poly.pdbx_seq_one_letter_code
_entity_poly.pdbx_strand_id
1 'polypeptide(L)'
;MTGRRLGILTRAGLGLALGAGAVAVMTVQAPAGAQSFPTSTDVETYRDTVESVFMEDRGGTTSGMASCVMCHTWQTSIRFSLETPETEAGWTAEQSRSNLDVVGQLINTQDPESSRLLLKPLSTQSGGLPHTGGNFWESTDDPEYGRLLQWIQRLPDDQFIPAPEPEIDFAFFRACVQEVFANPRDGQLPCSRCHSGGLNGFAPAPGRGDRWSDEEAQRAFQLISRVITPGNAEQSRFLLKPLHPDGGGAYTHNGPRRWENRSDPEWEMLAGWVRGQRSGSSCS
;
A
#
# COMPACT_ATOMS: atom_id res chain seq x y z
N MET A 1 -40.80 10.47 -82.96
CA MET A 1 -41.23 9.24 -82.27
C MET A 1 -40.67 9.26 -80.85
N THR A 2 -41.57 9.18 -79.86
CA THR A 2 -41.40 8.58 -78.52
C THR A 2 -40.21 8.97 -77.62
N GLY A 3 -40.48 9.93 -76.73
CA GLY A 3 -40.23 9.99 -75.27
C GLY A 3 -38.97 9.44 -74.60
N ARG A 4 -38.37 10.24 -73.69
CA ARG A 4 -38.22 9.93 -72.23
C ARG A 4 -37.63 11.12 -71.43
N ARG A 5 -38.01 11.12 -70.14
CA ARG A 5 -37.63 11.96 -68.96
C ARG A 5 -36.10 12.12 -68.79
N LEU A 6 -35.49 13.01 -68.00
CA LEU A 6 -35.64 13.58 -66.63
C LEU A 6 -34.84 14.92 -66.64
N GLY A 7 -34.86 15.85 -65.69
CA GLY A 7 -35.30 15.91 -64.30
C GLY A 7 -35.02 17.33 -63.78
N ILE A 8 -35.86 17.82 -62.87
CA ILE A 8 -35.86 19.21 -62.39
C ILE A 8 -34.86 19.35 -61.24
N LEU A 9 -33.93 20.30 -61.36
CA LEU A 9 -33.09 20.81 -60.27
C LEU A 9 -33.58 22.21 -59.88
N THR A 10 -34.16 22.32 -58.70
CA THR A 10 -34.58 23.57 -58.08
C THR A 10 -33.38 24.24 -57.40
N ARG A 11 -33.08 25.49 -57.78
CA ARG A 11 -32.05 26.32 -57.14
C ARG A 11 -32.64 27.10 -55.97
N ALA A 12 -31.82 27.20 -54.93
CA ALA A 12 -32.10 27.71 -53.59
C ALA A 12 -32.46 29.20 -53.53
N GLY A 13 -33.43 29.52 -52.66
CA GLY A 13 -33.72 30.87 -52.18
C GLY A 13 -33.10 31.08 -50.79
N LEU A 14 -32.35 32.17 -50.67
CA LEU A 14 -31.73 32.69 -49.46
C LEU A 14 -32.80 33.21 -48.48
N GLY A 15 -32.71 32.84 -47.21
CA GLY A 15 -33.52 33.42 -46.13
C GLY A 15 -32.80 33.29 -44.80
N LEU A 16 -32.15 34.38 -44.35
CA LEU A 16 -31.64 34.50 -43.00
C LEU A 16 -32.82 34.61 -42.03
N ALA A 17 -32.92 33.66 -41.09
CA ALA A 17 -33.73 33.79 -39.89
C ALA A 17 -32.80 33.82 -38.67
N LEU A 18 -32.78 34.97 -37.97
CA LEU A 18 -32.15 35.14 -36.67
C LEU A 18 -33.00 34.41 -35.61
N GLY A 19 -32.59 33.19 -35.25
CA GLY A 19 -33.17 32.45 -34.13
C GLY A 19 -32.49 32.84 -32.81
N ALA A 20 -33.22 33.48 -31.91
CA ALA A 20 -32.83 33.64 -30.52
C ALA A 20 -32.87 32.27 -29.82
N GLY A 21 -31.71 31.61 -29.71
CA GLY A 21 -31.57 30.37 -28.95
C GLY A 21 -31.51 30.68 -27.46
N ALA A 22 -32.57 30.35 -26.72
CA ALA A 22 -32.54 30.30 -25.26
C ALA A 22 -31.56 29.19 -24.84
N VAL A 23 -30.43 29.56 -24.24
CA VAL A 23 -29.49 28.61 -23.64
C VAL A 23 -30.12 28.14 -22.32
N ALA A 24 -30.72 26.95 -22.32
CA ALA A 24 -31.14 26.30 -21.10
C ALA A 24 -29.88 25.90 -20.31
N VAL A 25 -29.54 26.67 -19.28
CA VAL A 25 -28.54 26.29 -18.29
C VAL A 25 -29.13 25.15 -17.48
N MET A 26 -28.80 23.91 -17.85
CA MET A 26 -29.10 22.76 -17.01
C MET A 26 -28.15 22.80 -15.81
N THR A 27 -28.62 23.34 -14.69
CA THR A 27 -27.97 23.16 -13.40
C THR A 27 -28.12 21.69 -13.03
N VAL A 28 -27.05 20.92 -13.22
CA VAL A 28 -26.92 19.60 -12.59
C VAL A 28 -26.87 19.85 -11.08
N GLN A 29 -27.99 19.68 -10.40
CA GLN A 29 -28.00 19.64 -8.94
C GLN A 29 -27.26 18.37 -8.51
N ALA A 30 -26.10 18.57 -7.89
CA ALA A 30 -25.41 17.51 -7.17
C ALA A 30 -26.37 16.91 -6.12
N PRO A 31 -26.36 15.58 -5.91
CA PRO A 31 -27.25 14.96 -4.94
C PRO A 31 -26.96 15.57 -3.57
N ALA A 32 -28.02 16.05 -2.91
CA ALA A 32 -27.95 16.52 -1.54
C ALA A 32 -27.68 15.32 -0.62
N GLY A 33 -26.57 15.35 0.13
CA GLY A 33 -26.44 14.58 1.37
C GLY A 33 -25.32 13.54 1.49
N ALA A 34 -24.34 13.45 0.57
CA ALA A 34 -23.10 12.75 0.92
C ALA A 34 -22.21 13.71 1.71
N GLN A 35 -22.30 13.70 3.04
CA GLN A 35 -21.23 14.29 3.85
C GLN A 35 -19.93 13.58 3.49
N SER A 36 -18.89 14.33 3.14
CA SER A 36 -17.58 13.76 2.87
C SER A 36 -17.03 13.17 4.17
N PHE A 37 -16.87 11.84 4.21
CA PHE A 37 -16.12 11.17 5.28
C PHE A 37 -14.64 11.60 5.21
N PRO A 38 -13.95 11.76 6.36
CA PRO A 38 -14.48 11.70 7.72
C PRO A 38 -15.13 13.02 8.17
N THR A 39 -16.28 12.93 8.83
CA THR A 39 -16.87 14.04 9.60
C THR A 39 -16.15 14.23 10.94
N SER A 40 -16.43 15.32 11.67
CA SER A 40 -15.87 15.51 13.02
C SER A 40 -16.30 14.39 13.99
N THR A 41 -17.54 13.91 13.87
CA THR A 41 -18.06 12.81 14.70
C THR A 41 -17.38 11.48 14.36
N ASP A 42 -17.02 11.25 13.09
CA ASP A 42 -16.25 10.07 12.69
C ASP A 42 -14.86 10.09 13.33
N VAL A 43 -14.21 11.26 13.33
CA VAL A 43 -12.91 11.46 13.98
C VAL A 43 -13.00 11.25 15.49
N GLU A 44 -14.03 11.79 16.16
CA GLU A 44 -14.25 11.57 17.59
C GLU A 44 -14.47 10.08 17.92
N THR A 45 -15.31 9.40 17.15
CA THR A 45 -15.57 7.96 17.33
C THR A 45 -14.30 7.12 17.11
N TYR A 46 -13.50 7.48 16.10
CA TYR A 46 -12.20 6.87 15.82
C TYR A 46 -11.21 7.09 16.98
N ARG A 47 -11.14 8.30 17.54
CA ARG A 47 -10.28 8.62 18.69
C ARG A 47 -10.63 7.76 19.90
N ASP A 48 -11.91 7.71 20.24
CA ASP A 48 -12.39 7.01 21.44
C ASP A 48 -12.25 5.48 21.32
N THR A 49 -12.37 4.94 20.11
CA THR A 49 -12.39 3.49 19.90
C THR A 49 -11.04 2.92 19.48
N VAL A 50 -10.38 3.56 18.51
CA VAL A 50 -9.18 3.02 17.85
C VAL A 50 -7.92 3.62 18.44
N GLU A 51 -7.84 4.94 18.56
CA GLU A 51 -6.63 5.58 19.09
C GLU A 51 -6.41 5.26 20.58
N SER A 52 -7.48 5.06 21.35
CA SER A 52 -7.40 4.57 22.73
C SER A 52 -6.68 3.22 22.84
N VAL A 53 -6.94 2.29 21.91
CA VAL A 53 -6.26 0.98 21.86
C VAL A 53 -4.77 1.14 21.56
N PHE A 54 -4.39 2.10 20.71
CA PHE A 54 -2.97 2.38 20.42
C PHE A 54 -2.24 2.99 21.61
N MET A 55 -2.95 3.78 22.43
CA MET A 55 -2.42 4.44 23.63
C MET A 55 -2.42 3.55 24.88
N GLU A 56 -2.98 2.34 24.82
CA GLU A 56 -2.95 1.40 25.94
C GLU A 56 -1.51 0.99 26.28
N ASP A 57 -1.15 1.07 27.56
CA ASP A 57 0.16 0.63 28.01
C ASP A 57 0.22 -0.90 28.07
N ARG A 58 0.89 -1.49 27.08
CA ARG A 58 1.08 -2.94 26.97
C ARG A 58 2.46 -3.39 27.41
N GLY A 59 3.18 -2.53 28.13
CA GLY A 59 4.59 -2.70 28.42
C GLY A 59 5.45 -2.46 27.18
N GLY A 60 6.65 -1.93 27.40
CA GLY A 60 7.58 -1.59 26.33
C GLY A 60 8.93 -1.19 26.91
N THR A 61 9.90 -0.92 26.03
CA THR A 61 11.25 -0.52 26.45
C THR A 61 11.37 0.96 26.79
N THR A 62 10.34 1.76 26.51
CA THR A 62 10.32 3.21 26.70
C THR A 62 9.24 3.59 27.71
N SER A 63 9.63 4.12 28.86
CA SER A 63 8.71 4.60 29.89
C SER A 63 7.83 5.75 29.37
N GLY A 64 6.51 5.69 29.64
CA GLY A 64 5.57 6.76 29.29
C GLY A 64 5.07 6.76 27.84
N MET A 65 5.34 5.70 27.06
CA MET A 65 4.82 5.57 25.70
C MET A 65 4.24 4.17 25.47
N ALA A 66 2.99 4.13 25.01
CA ALA A 66 2.32 2.89 24.63
C ALA A 66 3.10 2.16 23.53
N SER A 67 3.14 0.82 23.59
CA SER A 67 4.00 0.01 22.73
C SER A 67 3.66 0.13 21.24
N CYS A 68 2.37 0.25 20.92
CA CYS A 68 1.90 0.48 19.56
C CYS A 68 2.41 1.84 19.04
N VAL A 69 2.19 2.92 19.80
CA VAL A 69 2.66 4.26 19.44
C VAL A 69 4.17 4.28 19.28
N MET A 70 4.93 3.77 20.26
CA MET A 70 6.39 3.76 20.23
C MET A 70 6.95 3.17 18.92
N CYS A 71 6.37 2.06 18.47
CA CYS A 71 6.77 1.43 17.22
C CYS A 71 6.24 2.15 15.98
N HIS A 72 4.99 2.61 16.00
CA HIS A 72 4.28 3.13 14.83
C HIS A 72 4.42 4.64 14.60
N THR A 73 5.09 5.38 15.49
CA THR A 73 5.45 6.78 15.26
C THR A 73 6.92 6.94 14.86
N TRP A 74 7.81 6.14 15.44
CA TRP A 74 9.26 6.36 15.32
C TRP A 74 10.03 5.21 14.66
N GLN A 75 9.70 3.96 14.97
CA GLN A 75 10.50 2.82 14.50
C GLN A 75 10.05 2.28 13.14
N THR A 76 8.76 2.41 12.84
CA THR A 76 8.15 1.89 11.62
C THR A 76 7.54 3.02 10.81
N SER A 77 8.37 3.69 10.00
CA SER A 77 7.88 4.62 8.97
C SER A 77 7.26 3.89 7.76
N ILE A 78 6.68 2.71 7.98
CA ILE A 78 6.30 1.77 6.92
C ILE A 78 4.88 1.26 7.15
N ARG A 79 3.98 1.53 6.19
CA ARG A 79 2.54 1.21 6.07
C ARG A 79 1.62 1.72 7.15
N PHE A 80 2.03 1.60 8.40
CA PHE A 80 1.30 2.09 9.56
C PHE A 80 2.19 3.05 10.32
N SER A 81 2.19 4.30 9.86
CA SER A 81 2.97 5.40 10.42
C SER A 81 1.99 6.43 10.99
N LEU A 82 1.88 6.46 12.30
CA LEU A 82 1.07 7.44 13.02
C LEU A 82 1.87 8.72 13.22
N GLU A 83 1.17 9.85 13.31
CA GLU A 83 1.72 11.07 13.87
C GLU A 83 2.23 10.81 15.30
N THR A 84 3.20 11.58 15.79
CA THR A 84 3.56 11.49 17.22
C THR A 84 2.49 12.18 18.05
N PRO A 85 1.93 11.55 19.11
CA PRO A 85 0.99 12.21 20.01
C PRO A 85 1.52 13.56 20.50
N GLU A 86 0.68 14.58 20.54
CA GLU A 86 1.06 15.90 21.06
C GLU A 86 1.29 15.85 22.57
N THR A 87 0.51 15.04 23.28
CA THR A 87 0.58 14.91 24.74
C THR A 87 0.37 13.45 25.16
N GLU A 88 0.53 13.17 26.46
CA GLU A 88 0.15 11.86 27.05
C GLU A 88 -1.34 11.52 26.86
N ALA A 89 -2.19 12.54 26.66
CA ALA A 89 -3.61 12.35 26.37
C ALA A 89 -3.88 11.98 24.90
N GLY A 90 -2.86 11.92 24.05
CA GLY A 90 -2.96 11.50 22.64
C GLY A 90 -2.74 12.63 21.64
N TRP A 91 -3.39 12.49 20.49
CA TRP A 91 -3.26 13.34 19.31
C TRP A 91 -4.19 14.56 19.35
N THR A 92 -3.89 15.60 18.57
CA THR A 92 -4.86 16.66 18.21
C THR A 92 -5.90 16.14 17.22
N ALA A 93 -6.98 16.89 17.01
CA ALA A 93 -8.00 16.52 16.02
C ALA A 93 -7.42 16.48 14.59
N GLU A 94 -6.49 17.37 14.26
CA GLU A 94 -5.80 17.41 12.98
C GLU A 94 -4.91 16.19 12.80
N GLN A 95 -4.14 15.81 13.82
CA GLN A 95 -3.32 14.60 13.79
C GLN A 95 -4.17 13.32 13.67
N SER A 96 -5.30 13.23 14.39
CA SER A 96 -6.19 12.08 14.29
C SER A 96 -6.81 11.92 12.90
N ARG A 97 -7.03 13.02 12.15
CA ARG A 97 -7.47 12.94 10.74
C ARG A 97 -6.40 12.28 9.88
N SER A 98 -5.14 12.73 10.00
CA SER A 98 -4.02 12.10 9.29
C SER A 98 -3.86 10.63 9.67
N ASN A 99 -3.98 10.29 10.95
CA ASN A 99 -3.92 8.90 11.40
C ASN A 99 -5.07 8.06 10.85
N LEU A 100 -6.29 8.60 10.78
CA LEU A 100 -7.44 7.92 10.20
C LEU A 100 -7.24 7.62 8.71
N ASP A 101 -6.60 8.51 7.95
CA ASP A 101 -6.25 8.25 6.55
C ASP A 101 -5.24 7.09 6.41
N VAL A 102 -4.32 6.96 7.37
CA VAL A 102 -3.38 5.83 7.42
C VAL A 102 -4.10 4.54 7.81
N VAL A 103 -4.95 4.58 8.84
CA VAL A 103 -5.76 3.43 9.30
C VAL A 103 -6.71 2.95 8.22
N GLY A 104 -7.27 3.87 7.43
CA GLY A 104 -8.13 3.58 6.28
C GLY A 104 -7.45 2.68 5.23
N GLN A 105 -6.12 2.67 5.15
CA GLN A 105 -5.38 1.78 4.24
C GLN A 105 -5.20 0.35 4.81
N LEU A 106 -5.58 0.13 6.07
CA LEU A 106 -5.36 -1.10 6.81
C LEU A 106 -6.65 -1.83 7.16
N ILE A 107 -7.80 -1.23 6.84
CA ILE A 107 -9.12 -1.82 7.03
C ILE A 107 -9.74 -2.21 5.69
N ASN A 108 -10.74 -3.08 5.76
CA ASN A 108 -11.57 -3.50 4.64
C ASN A 108 -13.02 -3.52 5.11
N THR A 109 -13.86 -2.59 4.69
CA THR A 109 -15.24 -2.51 5.20
C THR A 109 -16.17 -3.57 4.59
N GLN A 110 -15.87 -4.11 3.40
CA GLN A 110 -16.63 -5.21 2.79
C GLN A 110 -16.35 -6.57 3.44
N ASP A 111 -15.16 -6.72 4.01
CA ASP A 111 -14.74 -7.91 4.74
C ASP A 111 -13.95 -7.48 5.99
N PRO A 112 -14.64 -6.98 7.03
CA PRO A 112 -14.03 -6.38 8.22
C PRO A 112 -12.96 -7.23 8.87
N GLU A 113 -13.20 -8.54 8.99
CA GLU A 113 -12.30 -9.51 9.60
C GLU A 113 -10.98 -9.68 8.83
N SER A 114 -10.97 -9.42 7.51
CA SER A 114 -9.75 -9.42 6.69
C SER A 114 -8.83 -8.21 6.91
N SER A 115 -9.29 -7.22 7.67
CA SER A 115 -8.56 -5.98 7.93
C SER A 115 -7.21 -6.26 8.59
N ARG A 116 -6.13 -5.76 7.97
CA ARG A 116 -4.77 -5.89 8.54
C ARG A 116 -4.65 -5.22 9.92
N LEU A 117 -5.45 -4.19 10.19
CA LEU A 117 -5.57 -3.57 11.51
C LEU A 117 -5.98 -4.57 12.59
N LEU A 118 -6.85 -5.54 12.25
CA LEU A 118 -7.29 -6.61 13.15
C LEU A 118 -6.32 -7.80 13.13
N LEU A 119 -5.80 -8.16 11.95
CA LEU A 119 -5.02 -9.38 11.81
C LEU A 119 -3.59 -9.25 12.34
N LYS A 120 -2.96 -8.07 12.29
CA LYS A 120 -1.56 -7.90 12.74
C LYS A 120 -1.38 -8.07 14.25
N PRO A 121 -2.23 -7.52 15.11
CA PRO A 121 -2.09 -7.73 16.55
C PRO A 121 -2.65 -9.10 17.02
N LEU A 122 -3.43 -9.79 16.20
CA LEU A 122 -3.99 -11.11 16.51
C LEU A 122 -2.94 -12.22 16.42
N SER A 123 -3.01 -13.19 17.34
CA SER A 123 -2.16 -14.37 17.36
C SER A 123 -2.28 -15.19 16.07
N THR A 124 -1.14 -15.61 15.52
CA THR A 124 -1.10 -16.46 14.32
C THR A 124 -1.82 -17.81 14.50
N GLN A 125 -1.95 -18.29 15.73
CA GLN A 125 -2.72 -19.50 16.05
C GLN A 125 -4.22 -19.31 15.86
N SER A 126 -4.68 -18.06 15.96
CA SER A 126 -6.07 -17.65 15.80
C SER A 126 -6.34 -17.01 14.43
N GLY A 127 -5.47 -17.26 13.44
CA GLY A 127 -5.60 -16.73 12.09
C GLY A 127 -4.99 -15.35 11.86
N GLY A 128 -4.29 -14.79 12.86
CA GLY A 128 -3.58 -13.53 12.72
C GLY A 128 -2.35 -13.59 11.80
N LEU A 129 -1.82 -12.40 11.48
CA LEU A 129 -0.65 -12.21 10.63
C LEU A 129 0.60 -11.98 11.47
N PRO A 130 1.79 -12.43 11.01
CA PRO A 130 3.04 -12.13 11.71
C PRO A 130 3.25 -10.63 11.91
N HIS A 131 3.58 -10.25 13.13
CA HIS A 131 3.81 -8.86 13.54
C HIS A 131 5.08 -8.75 14.39
N THR A 132 5.94 -7.80 14.02
CA THR A 132 7.25 -7.63 14.67
C THR A 132 7.14 -7.20 16.13
N GLY A 133 6.11 -6.41 16.48
CA GLY A 133 5.82 -6.01 17.85
C GLY A 133 5.24 -7.11 18.75
N GLY A 134 5.01 -8.30 18.20
CA GLY A 134 4.32 -9.40 18.89
C GLY A 134 2.81 -9.39 18.68
N ASN A 135 2.15 -10.34 19.34
CA ASN A 135 0.69 -10.46 19.37
C ASN A 135 0.17 -9.76 20.62
N PHE A 136 -0.98 -9.11 20.50
CA PHE A 136 -1.67 -8.41 21.57
C PHE A 136 -3.04 -9.01 21.88
N TRP A 137 -3.62 -9.77 20.94
CA TRP A 137 -4.85 -10.53 21.15
C TRP A 137 -4.58 -12.01 20.88
N GLU A 138 -4.96 -12.87 21.83
CA GLU A 138 -4.77 -14.31 21.69
C GLU A 138 -5.88 -14.97 20.84
N SER A 139 -7.09 -14.41 20.84
CA SER A 139 -8.22 -14.87 20.03
C SER A 139 -9.11 -13.73 19.55
N THR A 140 -10.04 -14.02 18.65
CA THR A 140 -11.07 -13.09 18.18
C THR A 140 -12.15 -12.79 19.23
N ASP A 141 -12.16 -13.49 20.36
CA ASP A 141 -13.04 -13.21 21.49
C ASP A 141 -12.52 -12.08 22.39
N ASP A 142 -11.31 -11.57 22.10
CA ASP A 142 -10.74 -10.45 22.82
C ASP A 142 -11.65 -9.22 22.73
N PRO A 143 -11.97 -8.57 23.86
CA PRO A 143 -12.91 -7.44 23.86
C PRO A 143 -12.37 -6.23 23.07
N GLU A 144 -11.06 -6.04 22.96
CA GLU A 144 -10.49 -4.96 22.14
C GLU A 144 -10.59 -5.27 20.65
N TYR A 145 -10.30 -6.52 20.27
CA TYR A 145 -10.55 -7.01 18.91
C TYR A 145 -12.00 -6.77 18.50
N GLY A 146 -12.95 -7.18 19.35
CA GLY A 146 -14.38 -7.01 19.11
C GLY A 146 -14.81 -5.54 18.96
N ARG A 147 -14.23 -4.63 19.75
CA ARG A 147 -14.51 -3.19 19.63
C ARG A 147 -14.02 -2.61 18.30
N LEU A 148 -12.81 -2.96 17.87
CA LEU A 148 -12.28 -2.51 16.59
C LEU A 148 -13.05 -3.09 15.41
N LEU A 149 -13.39 -4.38 15.46
CA LEU A 149 -14.21 -5.04 14.44
C LEU A 149 -15.57 -4.35 14.32
N GLN A 150 -16.23 -4.09 15.45
CA GLN A 150 -17.51 -3.39 15.47
C GLN A 150 -17.40 -1.96 14.93
N TRP A 151 -16.30 -1.27 15.20
CA TRP A 151 -16.05 0.06 14.61
C TRP A 151 -15.97 -0.01 13.08
N ILE A 152 -15.20 -0.95 12.53
CA ILE A 152 -15.09 -1.15 11.06
C ILE A 152 -16.46 -1.47 10.46
N GLN A 153 -17.23 -2.36 11.08
CA GLN A 153 -18.58 -2.75 10.64
C GLN A 153 -19.61 -1.62 10.63
N ARG A 154 -19.37 -0.52 11.35
CA ARG A 154 -20.24 0.66 11.36
C ARG A 154 -19.88 1.68 10.28
N LEU A 155 -18.69 1.60 9.70
CA LEU A 155 -18.29 2.45 8.60
C LEU A 155 -19.10 2.08 7.34
N PRO A 156 -19.26 3.00 6.38
CA PRO A 156 -19.86 2.67 5.08
C PRO A 156 -19.11 1.51 4.40
N ASP A 157 -19.86 0.49 3.96
CA ASP A 157 -19.35 -0.76 3.38
C ASP A 157 -18.79 -0.61 1.95
N ASP A 158 -18.84 0.61 1.41
CA ASP A 158 -18.27 0.99 0.12
C ASP A 158 -17.00 1.84 0.24
N GLN A 159 -16.48 2.06 1.46
CA GLN A 159 -15.27 2.84 1.74
C GLN A 159 -14.11 1.99 2.24
N PHE A 160 -12.87 2.44 2.10
CA PHE A 160 -11.69 1.74 2.63
C PHE A 160 -11.60 0.27 2.21
N ILE A 161 -11.89 -0.03 0.95
CA ILE A 161 -11.74 -1.36 0.39
C ILE A 161 -10.36 -1.43 -0.24
N PRO A 162 -9.45 -2.29 0.25
CA PRO A 162 -8.16 -2.48 -0.38
C PRO A 162 -8.37 -2.91 -1.85
N ALA A 163 -7.67 -2.26 -2.76
CA ALA A 163 -7.60 -2.76 -4.13
C ALA A 163 -7.04 -4.20 -4.11
N PRO A 164 -7.50 -5.08 -5.01
CA PRO A 164 -6.92 -6.42 -5.14
C PRO A 164 -5.39 -6.33 -5.24
N GLU A 165 -4.68 -7.08 -4.40
CA GLU A 165 -3.23 -7.14 -4.44
C GLU A 165 -2.81 -7.75 -5.79
N PRO A 166 -1.97 -7.07 -6.59
CA PRO A 166 -1.51 -7.64 -7.84
C PRO A 166 -0.59 -8.84 -7.58
N GLU A 167 -0.64 -9.83 -8.47
CA GLU A 167 0.33 -10.91 -8.44
C GLU A 167 1.71 -10.38 -8.85
N ILE A 168 2.73 -10.70 -8.04
CA ILE A 168 4.13 -10.42 -8.40
C ILE A 168 4.66 -11.60 -9.24
N ASP A 169 5.25 -11.31 -10.39
CA ASP A 169 5.57 -12.35 -11.37
C ASP A 169 6.85 -13.12 -11.02
N PHE A 170 6.75 -14.44 -10.90
CA PHE A 170 7.90 -15.30 -10.59
C PHE A 170 8.90 -15.38 -11.75
N ALA A 171 8.44 -15.36 -13.00
CA ALA A 171 9.34 -15.42 -14.16
C ALA A 171 10.25 -14.18 -14.22
N PHE A 172 9.70 -13.01 -13.94
CA PHE A 172 10.42 -11.74 -13.83
C PHE A 172 11.35 -11.72 -12.62
N PHE A 173 10.89 -12.26 -11.49
CA PHE A 173 11.75 -12.43 -10.33
C PHE A 173 13.02 -13.21 -10.68
N ARG A 174 12.86 -14.40 -11.28
CA ARG A 174 13.97 -15.28 -11.66
C ARG A 174 14.87 -14.66 -12.72
N ALA A 175 14.30 -13.98 -13.71
CA ALA A 175 15.07 -13.43 -14.84
C ALA A 175 15.78 -12.11 -14.52
N CYS A 176 15.20 -11.27 -13.67
CA CYS A 176 15.64 -9.87 -13.51
C CYS A 176 15.92 -9.50 -12.06
N VAL A 177 15.06 -9.89 -11.11
CA VAL A 177 15.18 -9.46 -9.71
C VAL A 177 16.32 -10.21 -9.00
N GLN A 178 16.44 -11.52 -9.20
CA GLN A 178 17.50 -12.31 -8.57
C GLN A 178 18.90 -11.86 -9.01
N GLU A 179 19.05 -11.45 -10.27
CA GLU A 179 20.30 -10.91 -10.79
C GLU A 179 20.76 -9.66 -10.01
N VAL A 180 19.84 -8.79 -9.61
CA VAL A 180 20.16 -7.62 -8.76
C VAL A 180 20.78 -8.04 -7.42
N PHE A 181 20.39 -9.19 -6.88
CA PHE A 181 20.88 -9.66 -5.58
C PHE A 181 22.31 -10.19 -5.63
N ALA A 182 22.68 -10.82 -6.75
CA ALA A 182 24.01 -11.36 -6.98
C ALA A 182 24.99 -10.29 -7.43
N ASN A 183 24.52 -9.34 -8.26
CA ASN A 183 25.37 -8.38 -8.93
C ASN A 183 25.55 -7.09 -8.08
N PRO A 184 26.76 -6.83 -7.57
CA PRO A 184 27.04 -5.59 -6.87
C PRO A 184 27.05 -4.40 -7.84
N ARG A 185 26.70 -3.21 -7.34
CA ARG A 185 27.09 -1.96 -7.99
C ARG A 185 28.56 -1.67 -7.70
N ASP A 186 29.20 -0.83 -8.52
CA ASP A 186 30.60 -0.49 -8.34
C ASP A 186 30.87 0.05 -6.91
N GLY A 187 31.85 -0.56 -6.24
CA GLY A 187 32.18 -0.26 -4.84
C GLY A 187 31.17 -0.72 -3.77
N GLN A 188 30.10 -1.44 -4.12
CA GLN A 188 29.05 -1.86 -3.17
C GLN A 188 29.03 -3.38 -2.94
N LEU A 189 28.60 -3.81 -1.74
CA LEU A 189 28.38 -5.23 -1.45
C LEU A 189 27.07 -5.72 -2.10
N PRO A 190 27.04 -6.94 -2.67
CA PRO A 190 25.79 -7.50 -3.19
C PRO A 190 24.88 -7.94 -2.04
N CYS A 191 23.56 -7.93 -2.27
CA CYS A 191 22.55 -8.31 -1.28
C CYS A 191 22.83 -9.71 -0.69
N SER A 192 23.33 -10.61 -1.54
CA SER A 192 23.62 -12.00 -1.18
C SER A 192 24.68 -12.16 -0.09
N ARG A 193 25.51 -11.14 0.19
CA ARG A 193 26.46 -11.19 1.32
C ARG A 193 25.76 -11.24 2.68
N CYS A 194 24.60 -10.61 2.81
CA CYS A 194 23.87 -10.51 4.07
C CYS A 194 22.55 -11.28 4.06
N HIS A 195 21.97 -11.51 2.88
CA HIS A 195 20.64 -12.08 2.69
C HIS A 195 20.65 -13.47 2.03
N SER A 196 21.75 -14.23 2.13
CA SER A 196 21.88 -15.56 1.54
C SER A 196 21.31 -16.72 2.37
N GLY A 197 20.98 -16.49 3.65
CA GLY A 197 20.49 -17.55 4.54
C GLY A 197 19.61 -17.06 5.68
N GLY A 198 19.03 -18.02 6.41
CA GLY A 198 18.14 -17.76 7.55
C GLY A 198 16.79 -17.16 7.17
N LEU A 199 16.14 -16.50 8.13
CA LEU A 199 14.79 -15.92 7.95
C LEU A 199 14.76 -14.75 6.94
N ASN A 200 15.91 -14.13 6.68
CA ASN A 200 16.09 -13.08 5.68
C ASN A 200 16.87 -13.58 4.44
N GLY A 201 16.87 -14.89 4.21
CA GLY A 201 17.63 -15.60 3.17
C GLY A 201 17.05 -15.50 1.75
N PHE A 202 16.45 -14.35 1.40
CA PHE A 202 15.75 -14.17 0.13
C PHE A 202 16.68 -13.90 -1.07
N ALA A 203 17.97 -13.74 -0.84
CA ALA A 203 19.00 -13.44 -1.83
C ALA A 203 20.15 -14.46 -1.74
N PRO A 204 19.93 -15.74 -2.04
CA PRO A 204 21.03 -16.69 -2.15
C PRO A 204 21.96 -16.27 -3.30
N ALA A 205 23.27 -16.49 -3.13
CA ALA A 205 24.19 -16.41 -4.27
C ALA A 205 23.88 -17.56 -5.25
N PRO A 206 24.13 -17.39 -6.56
CA PRO A 206 23.93 -18.47 -7.51
C PRO A 206 24.82 -19.67 -7.19
N GLY A 207 24.34 -20.86 -7.53
CA GLY A 207 25.06 -22.12 -7.35
C GLY A 207 26.20 -22.30 -8.36
N ARG A 208 26.71 -23.53 -8.47
CA ARG A 208 27.75 -23.86 -9.48
C ARG A 208 27.23 -23.56 -10.89
N GLY A 209 27.96 -22.73 -11.64
CA GLY A 209 27.64 -22.34 -13.01
C GLY A 209 26.93 -20.99 -13.15
N ASP A 210 27.02 -20.14 -12.12
CA ASP A 210 26.49 -18.77 -12.09
C ASP A 210 24.97 -18.69 -12.35
N ARG A 211 24.22 -19.72 -11.93
CA ARG A 211 22.75 -19.79 -12.02
C ARG A 211 22.15 -20.38 -10.76
N TRP A 212 20.92 -19.97 -10.43
CA TRP A 212 20.08 -20.63 -9.42
C TRP A 212 19.34 -21.81 -10.04
N SER A 213 19.17 -22.87 -9.26
CA SER A 213 18.17 -23.90 -9.54
C SER A 213 16.75 -23.33 -9.40
N ASP A 214 15.77 -24.00 -10.01
CA ASP A 214 14.36 -23.61 -9.88
C ASP A 214 13.91 -23.70 -8.42
N GLU A 215 14.39 -24.68 -7.65
CA GLU A 215 14.10 -24.82 -6.22
C GLU A 215 14.66 -23.64 -5.40
N GLU A 216 15.90 -23.21 -5.68
CA GLU A 216 16.50 -22.04 -5.03
C GLU A 216 15.73 -20.76 -5.37
N ALA A 217 15.35 -20.60 -6.63
CA ALA A 217 14.56 -19.45 -7.09
C ALA A 217 13.18 -19.42 -6.43
N GLN A 218 12.46 -20.53 -6.39
CA GLN A 218 11.14 -20.60 -5.76
C GLN A 218 11.21 -20.28 -4.26
N ARG A 219 12.23 -20.81 -3.56
CA ARG A 219 12.44 -20.53 -2.14
C ARG A 219 12.75 -19.05 -1.90
N ALA A 220 13.64 -18.46 -2.71
CA ALA A 220 13.97 -17.05 -2.62
C ALA A 220 12.74 -16.16 -2.88
N PHE A 221 11.92 -16.51 -3.87
CA PHE A 221 10.67 -15.83 -4.19
C PHE A 221 9.67 -15.84 -3.02
N GLN A 222 9.49 -16.99 -2.36
CA GLN A 222 8.64 -17.09 -1.18
C GLN A 222 9.14 -16.23 -0.02
N LEU A 223 10.46 -16.11 0.15
CA LEU A 223 11.06 -15.31 1.22
C LEU A 223 10.99 -13.81 0.92
N ILE A 224 11.30 -13.38 -0.31
CA ILE A 224 11.22 -11.95 -0.67
C ILE A 224 9.77 -11.44 -0.61
N SER A 225 8.79 -12.28 -0.95
CA SER A 225 7.37 -11.94 -0.87
C SER A 225 6.94 -11.47 0.52
N ARG A 226 7.63 -11.87 1.59
CA ARG A 226 7.35 -11.45 2.98
C ARG A 226 7.82 -10.04 3.32
N VAL A 227 8.70 -9.47 2.50
CA VAL A 227 9.24 -8.11 2.65
C VAL A 227 8.81 -7.19 1.51
N ILE A 228 8.01 -7.71 0.58
CA ILE A 228 7.28 -6.97 -0.42
C ILE A 228 5.88 -6.73 0.09
N THR A 229 5.32 -5.61 -0.33
CA THR A 229 3.89 -5.44 -0.28
C THR A 229 3.37 -5.25 -1.71
N PRO A 230 2.60 -6.21 -2.25
CA PRO A 230 2.17 -6.14 -3.63
C PRO A 230 1.37 -4.87 -3.91
N GLY A 231 1.58 -4.27 -5.09
CA GLY A 231 0.90 -3.04 -5.52
C GLY A 231 1.48 -1.75 -4.94
N ASN A 232 2.33 -1.79 -3.91
CA ASN A 232 2.88 -0.59 -3.29
C ASN A 232 4.40 -0.73 -3.05
N ALA A 233 5.17 -0.24 -4.02
CA ALA A 233 6.63 -0.31 -4.01
C ALA A 233 7.25 0.52 -2.88
N GLU A 234 6.67 1.70 -2.65
CA GLU A 234 7.08 2.69 -1.67
C GLU A 234 6.91 2.20 -0.24
N GLN A 235 6.09 1.18 -0.01
CA GLN A 235 5.87 0.55 1.29
C GLN A 235 6.48 -0.85 1.39
N SER A 236 7.22 -1.29 0.37
CA SER A 236 7.92 -2.57 0.39
C SER A 236 9.27 -2.42 1.07
N ARG A 237 9.50 -3.14 2.17
CA ARG A 237 10.79 -3.13 2.89
C ARG A 237 11.96 -3.49 1.98
N PHE A 238 11.72 -4.36 1.00
CA PHE A 238 12.66 -4.69 -0.06
C PHE A 238 13.23 -3.46 -0.78
N LEU A 239 12.40 -2.46 -1.09
CA LEU A 239 12.81 -1.25 -1.81
C LEU A 239 13.15 -0.08 -0.89
N LEU A 240 12.52 -0.01 0.28
CA LEU A 240 12.73 1.05 1.25
C LEU A 240 14.06 0.96 2.00
N LYS A 241 14.49 -0.25 2.40
CA LYS A 241 15.70 -0.41 3.21
C LYS A 241 16.98 -0.11 2.42
N PRO A 242 17.17 -0.55 1.17
CA PRO A 242 18.37 -0.23 0.43
C PRO A 242 18.36 1.19 -0.18
N LEU A 243 17.24 1.90 -0.16
CA LEU A 243 17.12 3.28 -0.65
C LEU A 243 17.71 4.28 0.37
N HIS A 244 18.43 5.29 -0.11
CA HIS A 244 18.98 6.35 0.73
C HIS A 244 17.85 7.17 1.40
N PRO A 245 18.00 7.62 2.66
CA PRO A 245 16.97 8.41 3.36
C PRO A 245 16.55 9.67 2.61
N ASP A 246 17.48 10.38 1.98
CA ASP A 246 17.17 11.59 1.19
C ASP A 246 16.33 11.28 -0.05
N GLY A 247 16.41 10.05 -0.56
CA GLY A 247 15.54 9.51 -1.60
C GLY A 247 14.19 9.00 -1.10
N GLY A 248 13.88 9.16 0.20
CA GLY A 248 12.68 8.64 0.85
C GLY A 248 12.79 7.16 1.25
N GLY A 249 14.01 6.68 1.50
CA GLY A 249 14.28 5.35 2.07
C GLY A 249 14.18 5.31 3.59
N ALA A 250 14.21 4.10 4.16
CA ALA A 250 14.14 3.92 5.61
C ALA A 250 15.47 4.28 6.29
N TYR A 251 15.42 4.93 7.47
CA TYR A 251 16.63 5.22 8.25
C TYR A 251 17.41 3.95 8.60
N THR A 252 16.74 2.83 8.88
CA THR A 252 17.40 1.59 9.30
C THR A 252 17.64 0.61 8.14
N HIS A 253 18.90 0.48 7.75
CA HIS A 253 19.42 -0.66 7.01
C HIS A 253 20.83 -0.94 7.52
N ASN A 254 21.06 -2.11 8.11
CA ASN A 254 22.36 -2.50 8.69
C ASN A 254 23.39 -2.88 7.61
N GLY A 255 23.34 -2.22 6.45
CA GLY A 255 24.09 -2.51 5.23
C GLY A 255 24.13 -1.28 4.30
N PRO A 256 24.88 -1.36 3.19
CA PRO A 256 25.04 -0.23 2.27
C PRO A 256 23.71 0.18 1.61
N ARG A 257 23.60 1.45 1.25
CA ARG A 257 22.49 1.92 0.40
C ARG A 257 22.79 1.58 -1.05
N ARG A 258 21.84 0.92 -1.71
CA ARG A 258 21.94 0.52 -3.11
C ARG A 258 21.54 1.65 -4.05
N TRP A 259 20.49 2.41 -3.71
CA TRP A 259 19.94 3.47 -4.56
C TRP A 259 19.92 4.80 -3.84
N GLU A 260 20.25 5.87 -4.55
CA GLU A 260 20.22 7.23 -4.00
C GLU A 260 18.80 7.78 -3.93
N ASN A 261 17.98 7.51 -4.95
CA ASN A 261 16.61 8.00 -5.05
C ASN A 261 15.76 7.09 -5.94
N ARG A 262 14.46 7.37 -6.00
CA ARG A 262 13.44 6.57 -6.72
C ARG A 262 13.51 6.69 -8.24
N SER A 263 14.28 7.63 -8.77
CA SER A 263 14.52 7.74 -10.23
C SER A 263 15.70 6.90 -10.71
N ASP A 264 16.34 6.12 -9.83
CA ASP A 264 17.32 5.12 -10.24
C ASP A 264 16.62 4.06 -11.12
N PRO A 265 17.09 3.80 -12.36
CA PRO A 265 16.42 2.89 -13.28
C PRO A 265 16.23 1.47 -12.73
N GLU A 266 17.17 0.99 -11.91
CA GLU A 266 17.06 -0.32 -11.28
C GLU A 266 15.97 -0.32 -10.20
N TRP A 267 15.85 0.78 -9.44
CA TRP A 267 14.76 0.96 -8.48
C TRP A 267 13.40 0.98 -9.18
N GLU A 268 13.27 1.74 -10.28
CA GLU A 268 12.02 1.83 -11.05
C GLU A 268 11.61 0.48 -11.67
N MET A 269 12.59 -0.29 -12.15
CA MET A 269 12.35 -1.65 -12.64
C MET A 269 11.73 -2.52 -11.54
N LEU A 270 12.36 -2.57 -10.37
CA LEU A 270 11.88 -3.39 -9.26
C LEU A 270 10.54 -2.89 -8.69
N ALA A 271 10.35 -1.57 -8.65
CA ALA A 271 9.09 -0.96 -8.25
C ALA A 271 7.95 -1.33 -9.22
N GLY A 272 8.22 -1.35 -10.52
CA GLY A 272 7.27 -1.81 -11.53
C GLY A 272 6.87 -3.28 -11.33
N TRP A 273 7.83 -4.15 -10.99
CA TRP A 273 7.54 -5.54 -10.65
C TRP A 273 6.69 -5.68 -9.37
N VAL A 274 7.01 -4.95 -8.31
CA VAL A 274 6.20 -4.94 -7.07
C VAL A 274 4.77 -4.42 -7.34
N ARG A 275 4.63 -3.47 -8.26
CA ARG A 275 3.32 -2.95 -8.70
C ARG A 275 2.56 -3.89 -9.65
N GLY A 276 3.11 -5.07 -9.98
CA GLY A 276 2.51 -6.04 -10.90
C GLY A 276 2.54 -5.61 -12.38
N GLN A 277 3.38 -4.63 -12.72
CA GLN A 277 3.45 -4.05 -14.08
C GLN A 277 4.53 -4.70 -14.94
N ARG A 278 5.34 -5.57 -14.36
CA ARG A 278 6.42 -6.27 -15.06
C ARG A 278 6.28 -7.77 -14.86
N SER A 279 6.35 -8.51 -15.96
CA SER A 279 6.17 -9.96 -16.01
C SER A 279 7.01 -10.57 -17.14
N GLY A 280 7.21 -11.89 -17.07
CA GLY A 280 8.03 -12.61 -18.05
C GLY A 280 9.52 -12.34 -17.87
N SER A 281 10.33 -12.59 -18.91
CA SER A 281 11.78 -12.59 -18.80
C SER A 281 12.48 -11.35 -19.36
N SER A 282 11.74 -10.26 -19.64
CA SER A 282 12.31 -9.03 -20.20
C SER A 282 12.58 -8.01 -19.10
N CYS A 283 13.84 -7.65 -18.88
CA CYS A 283 14.24 -6.73 -17.79
C CYS A 283 14.24 -5.24 -18.18
N SER A 284 13.91 -4.93 -19.44
CA SER A 284 13.76 -3.56 -19.96
C SER A 284 12.46 -2.92 -19.47
#